data_AF-N8UAY3-F1
#
_entry.id   AF-N8UAY3-F1
#
_cell.length_a   1.000
_cell.length_b   1.000
_cell.length_c   1.000
_cell.angle_alpha   90.00
_cell.angle_beta   90.00
_cell.angle_gamma   90.00
#
_symmetry.space_group_name_H-M   'P 1'
#
loop_
_entity.id
_entity.type
_entity.pdbx_description
1 polymer ?
#
loop_
_entity_poly.entity_id
_entity_poly.type
_entity_poly.pdbx_seq_one_letter_code
_entity_poly.pdbx_strand_id
1 'polypeptide(L)'
;MINSHILELSKYGLNKISEDYIIDYLVKISNHGKINASINYNEFVTNFLKEKMKEIDIHDVIKFEEKYPFFINYNHNDELKLTLEELRKSKYWLYCNEGYSTYSPNKVKKNYFIKYLEDRIIIFNQQPVAFQQLNLIDDKSKTEYLCLPYTTSDDEHFSYQDLQSQIKNLKKIVFVHSQNDCAQISISNFNTISMKRINKITPLKDLGRFATLPADVTFKAIRDSFEFIHMYLDILLDTIIKYSLFIKNKEGNFDNFYESSKFPGTLKKIGIKELKITKDQNYFINLRSNHGFIDFYNILLGSILVALGAITARRNSEIIELHPLDCLLPQYIDPLLTDFKEFEVIFDNRKSGVSGINFHREKMSRPIPSIIAKVIYKIKKFNEVILKNNLSTLSEINLINSYSYKRNTWSKLSNNSYSNLLNLFCDYFQTKKIEYSPNEYRRYYIRQHQLRRFFAMMFFWSKSFDGLDTLRHFLGHTDIEHLYHYITEPLTGSVLNGVKSHTITEAYLGRSGPIVKNIEDLRTVLLNHFNVNDLEIISIKNFDSTNKLLSKINYLIDEHIIDLQPRFFTTKDKNNNIIQEFELILIIEDEI
;
A
#
# COMPACT_ATOMS: atom_id res chain seq x y z
N MET A 1 -16.62 22.20 -27.72
CA MET A 1 -15.40 21.86 -26.95
C MET A 1 -15.46 22.56 -25.61
N ILE A 2 -15.04 21.89 -24.54
CA ILE A 2 -14.87 22.51 -23.22
C ILE A 2 -13.88 23.69 -23.33
N ASN A 3 -14.18 24.82 -22.67
CA ASN A 3 -13.46 26.09 -22.75
C ASN A 3 -13.39 26.74 -24.15
N SER A 4 -14.19 26.29 -25.14
CA SER A 4 -14.14 26.87 -26.49
C SER A 4 -14.53 28.34 -26.55
N HIS A 5 -15.42 28.78 -25.65
CA HIS A 5 -15.81 30.17 -25.51
C HIS A 5 -14.70 31.02 -24.88
N ILE A 6 -13.98 30.47 -23.88
CA ILE A 6 -12.87 31.14 -23.21
C ILE A 6 -11.68 31.30 -24.15
N LEU A 7 -11.38 30.25 -24.93
CA LEU A 7 -10.30 30.22 -25.89
C LEU A 7 -10.68 30.80 -27.26
N GLU A 8 -11.96 31.17 -27.46
CA GLU A 8 -12.52 31.60 -28.75
C GLU A 8 -12.03 30.72 -29.92
N LEU A 9 -12.10 29.39 -29.74
CA LEU A 9 -11.49 28.42 -30.65
C LEU A 9 -12.00 28.54 -32.10
N SER A 10 -13.24 28.98 -32.28
CA SER A 10 -13.83 29.22 -33.61
C SER A 10 -13.16 30.35 -34.37
N LYS A 11 -12.56 31.32 -33.66
CA LYS A 11 -11.93 32.51 -34.25
C LYS A 11 -10.41 32.40 -34.31
N TYR A 12 -9.79 31.76 -33.31
CA TYR A 12 -8.34 31.73 -33.17
C TYR A 12 -7.73 30.32 -33.22
N GLY A 13 -8.53 29.28 -33.42
CA GLY A 13 -8.05 27.90 -33.36
C GLY A 13 -7.34 27.61 -32.04
N LEU A 14 -6.22 26.89 -32.08
CA LEU A 14 -5.40 26.61 -30.89
C LEU A 14 -4.35 27.70 -30.58
N ASN A 15 -4.31 28.79 -31.35
CA ASN A 15 -3.30 29.85 -31.19
C ASN A 15 -3.42 30.59 -29.85
N LYS A 16 -4.60 30.58 -29.21
CA LYS A 16 -4.82 31.18 -27.88
C LYS A 16 -4.34 30.30 -26.71
N ILE A 17 -3.81 29.11 -26.97
CA ILE A 17 -3.17 28.28 -25.94
C ILE A 17 -1.77 28.85 -25.65
N SER A 18 -1.72 29.82 -24.73
CA SER A 18 -0.48 30.44 -24.26
C SER A 18 0.22 29.59 -23.18
N GLU A 19 1.48 29.92 -22.89
CA GLU A 19 2.20 29.37 -21.76
C GLU A 19 1.45 29.60 -20.44
N ASP A 20 0.95 30.83 -20.24
CA ASP A 20 0.19 31.21 -19.05
C ASP A 20 -1.09 30.39 -18.90
N TYR A 21 -1.80 30.11 -20.00
CA TYR A 21 -2.98 29.24 -19.98
C TYR A 21 -2.64 27.81 -19.56
N ILE A 22 -1.52 27.25 -20.04
CA ILE A 22 -1.09 25.90 -19.65
C ILE A 22 -0.65 25.87 -18.19
N ILE A 23 0.08 26.89 -17.72
CA ILE A 23 0.49 27.01 -16.33
C ILE A 23 -0.73 27.13 -15.41
N ASP A 24 -1.67 28.02 -15.73
CA ASP A 24 -2.94 28.18 -14.99
C ASP A 24 -3.72 26.86 -14.94
N TYR A 25 -3.82 26.15 -16.07
CA TYR A 25 -4.45 24.83 -16.11
C TYR A 25 -3.75 23.79 -15.22
N LEU A 26 -2.41 23.73 -15.24
CA LEU A 26 -1.63 22.83 -14.39
C LEU A 26 -1.73 23.18 -12.90
N VAL A 27 -1.82 24.47 -12.56
CA VAL A 27 -2.07 24.95 -11.20
C VAL A 27 -3.47 24.55 -10.75
N LYS A 28 -4.49 24.73 -11.60
CA LYS A 28 -5.87 24.28 -11.32
C LYS A 28 -5.95 22.76 -11.13
N ILE A 29 -5.23 21.97 -11.92
CA ILE A 29 -5.11 20.52 -11.71
C ILE A 29 -4.51 20.24 -10.32
N SER A 30 -3.49 21.01 -9.94
CA SER A 30 -2.76 20.83 -8.68
C SER A 30 -3.62 21.13 -7.44
N ASN A 31 -4.55 22.08 -7.54
CA ASN A 31 -5.40 22.49 -6.42
C ASN A 31 -6.77 21.80 -6.38
N HIS A 32 -7.30 21.40 -7.54
CA HIS A 32 -8.71 21.00 -7.64
C HIS A 32 -8.91 19.65 -8.32
N GLY A 33 -7.82 18.99 -8.72
CA GLY A 33 -7.86 17.74 -9.46
C GLY A 33 -8.22 17.93 -10.94
N LYS A 34 -7.94 16.89 -11.73
CA LYS A 34 -8.01 16.93 -13.21
C LYS A 34 -9.39 17.34 -13.73
N ILE A 35 -10.44 16.69 -13.24
CA ILE A 35 -11.80 16.89 -13.76
C ILE A 35 -12.34 18.28 -13.41
N ASN A 36 -12.09 18.76 -12.18
CA ASN A 36 -12.53 20.09 -11.80
C ASN A 36 -11.73 21.17 -12.56
N ALA A 37 -10.43 20.97 -12.81
CA ALA A 37 -9.64 21.87 -13.63
C ALA A 37 -10.08 21.93 -15.10
N SER A 38 -10.58 20.82 -15.66
CA SER A 38 -11.06 20.76 -17.05
C SER A 38 -12.41 21.46 -17.25
N ILE A 39 -13.39 21.16 -16.39
CA ILE A 39 -14.81 21.52 -16.64
C ILE A 39 -15.48 22.25 -15.47
N ASN A 40 -14.75 22.63 -14.42
CA ASN A 40 -15.33 23.11 -13.16
C ASN A 40 -16.46 22.17 -12.67
N TYR A 41 -16.18 20.87 -12.65
CA TYR A 41 -17.19 19.83 -12.40
C TYR A 41 -17.99 20.04 -11.12
N ASN A 42 -17.35 20.48 -10.03
CA ASN A 42 -18.04 20.72 -8.76
C ASN A 42 -19.04 21.88 -8.88
N GLU A 43 -18.66 22.94 -9.57
CA GLU A 43 -19.52 24.09 -9.84
C GLU A 43 -20.66 23.71 -10.79
N PHE A 44 -20.36 22.95 -11.84
CA PHE A 44 -21.36 22.40 -12.76
C PHE A 44 -22.41 21.59 -12.00
N VAL A 45 -22.00 20.66 -11.14
CA VAL A 45 -22.91 19.82 -10.35
C VAL A 45 -23.70 20.65 -9.35
N THR A 46 -23.05 21.62 -8.69
CA THR A 46 -23.72 22.55 -7.76
C THR A 46 -24.83 23.33 -8.48
N ASN A 47 -24.51 23.96 -9.61
CA ASN A 47 -25.47 24.77 -10.38
C ASN A 47 -26.58 23.90 -10.99
N PHE A 48 -26.23 22.72 -11.48
CA PHE A 48 -27.19 21.76 -12.00
C PHE A 48 -28.22 21.35 -10.94
N LEU A 49 -27.75 20.99 -9.73
CA LEU A 49 -28.63 20.63 -8.63
C LEU A 49 -29.48 21.83 -8.18
N LYS A 50 -28.89 23.03 -8.10
CA LYS A 50 -29.62 24.28 -7.79
C LYS A 50 -30.75 24.57 -8.75
N GLU A 51 -30.53 24.39 -10.05
CA GLU A 51 -31.61 24.52 -11.04
C GLU A 51 -32.70 23.46 -10.83
N LYS A 52 -32.32 22.20 -10.59
CA LYS A 52 -33.26 21.08 -10.51
C LYS A 52 -34.08 21.01 -9.24
N MET A 53 -33.62 21.63 -8.16
CA MET A 53 -34.33 21.60 -6.88
C MET A 53 -35.31 22.76 -6.65
N LYS A 54 -35.40 23.73 -7.56
CA LYS A 54 -36.30 24.90 -7.44
C LYS A 54 -37.78 24.48 -7.29
N GLU A 55 -38.15 23.35 -7.87
CA GLU A 55 -39.53 22.85 -7.93
C GLU A 55 -39.85 21.77 -6.88
N ILE A 56 -38.93 21.52 -5.94
CA ILE A 56 -39.09 20.44 -4.95
C ILE A 56 -39.74 20.97 -3.67
N ASP A 57 -40.88 20.37 -3.31
CA ASP A 57 -41.53 20.58 -2.02
C ASP A 57 -40.74 19.89 -0.89
N ILE A 58 -40.51 20.62 0.20
CA ILE A 58 -39.85 20.10 1.40
C ILE A 58 -40.65 18.99 2.09
N HIS A 59 -41.97 18.96 1.94
CA HIS A 59 -42.81 17.92 2.55
C HIS A 59 -42.55 16.53 1.97
N ASP A 60 -42.27 16.45 0.67
CA ASP A 60 -41.89 15.19 0.03
C ASP A 60 -40.49 14.73 0.44
N VAL A 61 -39.58 15.67 0.68
CA VAL A 61 -38.25 15.40 1.22
C VAL A 61 -38.35 14.80 2.62
N ILE A 62 -39.22 15.32 3.48
CA ILE A 62 -39.41 14.79 4.84
C ILE A 62 -39.94 13.34 4.80
N LYS A 63 -40.92 13.04 3.94
CA LYS A 63 -41.40 11.65 3.75
C LYS A 63 -40.30 10.72 3.22
N PHE A 64 -39.46 11.22 2.33
CA PHE A 64 -38.31 10.47 1.83
C PHE A 64 -37.31 10.15 2.96
N GLU A 65 -37.10 11.09 3.88
CA GLU A 65 -36.20 10.94 5.02
C GLU A 65 -36.69 9.92 6.06
N GLU A 66 -37.99 9.65 6.14
CA GLU A 66 -38.51 8.53 6.95
C GLU A 66 -37.99 7.17 6.46
N LYS A 67 -37.83 7.04 5.14
CA LYS A 67 -37.31 5.81 4.50
C LYS A 67 -35.78 5.79 4.41
N TYR A 68 -35.15 6.95 4.23
CA TYR A 68 -33.71 7.13 4.15
C TYR A 68 -33.28 8.28 5.06
N PRO A 69 -33.01 8.01 6.36
CA PRO A 69 -32.68 9.05 7.34
C PRO A 69 -31.55 9.95 6.86
N PHE A 70 -31.78 11.26 6.90
CA PHE A 70 -30.81 12.23 6.41
C PHE A 70 -29.52 12.18 7.23
N PHE A 71 -28.41 11.92 6.54
CA PHE A 71 -27.07 11.89 7.11
C PHE A 71 -26.25 13.10 6.63
N ILE A 72 -25.60 13.78 7.57
CA ILE A 72 -24.63 14.85 7.33
C ILE A 72 -23.24 14.29 7.65
N ASN A 73 -22.36 14.28 6.65
CA ASN A 73 -20.98 13.89 6.86
C ASN A 73 -20.17 15.12 7.26
N TYR A 74 -19.98 15.33 8.57
CA TYR A 74 -19.27 16.50 9.12
C TYR A 74 -17.74 16.46 8.91
N ASN A 75 -17.20 15.37 8.35
CA ASN A 75 -15.76 15.09 8.34
C ASN A 75 -15.04 15.46 7.04
N HIS A 76 -15.69 16.12 6.09
CA HIS A 76 -15.09 16.46 4.80
C HIS A 76 -15.35 17.90 4.38
N ASN A 77 -14.37 18.51 3.69
CA ASN A 77 -14.54 19.79 3.02
C ASN A 77 -15.72 19.69 2.03
N ASP A 78 -16.72 20.56 2.20
CA ASP A 78 -17.91 20.60 1.34
C ASP A 78 -17.50 20.93 -0.12
N GLU A 79 -17.29 19.88 -0.92
CA GLU A 79 -16.86 20.02 -2.32
C GLU A 79 -17.92 20.73 -3.19
N LEU A 80 -19.19 20.69 -2.77
CA LEU A 80 -20.32 21.33 -3.44
C LEU A 80 -20.82 22.45 -2.54
N LYS A 81 -21.01 23.64 -3.10
CA LYS A 81 -21.45 24.82 -2.35
C LYS A 81 -22.98 24.82 -2.20
N LEU A 82 -23.48 23.88 -1.40
CA LEU A 82 -24.90 23.67 -1.11
C LEU A 82 -25.19 23.89 0.38
N THR A 83 -26.26 24.61 0.68
CA THR A 83 -26.79 24.70 2.05
C THR A 83 -27.40 23.36 2.49
N LEU A 84 -27.68 23.22 3.79
CA LEU A 84 -28.28 22.00 4.33
C LEU A 84 -29.62 21.64 3.65
N GLU A 85 -30.48 22.63 3.46
CA GLU A 85 -31.77 22.45 2.80
C GLU A 85 -31.60 22.08 1.32
N GLU A 86 -30.69 22.76 0.63
CA GLU A 86 -30.32 22.46 -0.75
C GLU A 86 -29.79 21.03 -0.90
N LEU A 87 -28.99 20.56 0.06
CA LEU A 87 -28.45 19.21 0.07
C LEU A 87 -29.56 18.15 0.26
N ARG A 88 -30.50 18.38 1.18
CA ARG A 88 -31.67 17.51 1.41
C ARG A 88 -32.51 17.37 0.15
N LYS A 89 -32.87 18.49 -0.48
CA LYS A 89 -33.61 18.53 -1.75
C LYS A 89 -32.84 17.86 -2.89
N SER A 90 -31.53 18.07 -2.96
CA SER A 90 -30.66 17.43 -3.95
C SER A 90 -30.66 15.90 -3.84
N LYS A 91 -30.57 15.36 -2.61
CA LYS A 91 -30.62 13.91 -2.38
C LYS A 91 -31.95 13.30 -2.82
N TYR A 92 -33.05 13.97 -2.49
CA TYR A 92 -34.39 13.57 -2.91
C TYR A 92 -34.55 13.61 -4.43
N TRP A 93 -34.13 14.69 -5.08
CA TRP A 93 -34.18 14.81 -6.54
C TRP A 93 -33.45 13.68 -7.25
N LEU A 94 -32.24 13.37 -6.79
CA LEU A 94 -31.44 12.26 -7.31
C LEU A 94 -32.15 10.92 -7.12
N TYR A 95 -32.90 10.74 -6.04
CA TYR A 95 -33.66 9.52 -5.81
C TYR A 95 -34.80 9.36 -6.83
N CYS A 96 -35.58 10.42 -7.03
CA CYS A 96 -36.67 10.44 -8.00
C CYS A 96 -36.19 10.24 -9.45
N ASN A 97 -34.95 10.63 -9.77
CA ASN A 97 -34.39 10.58 -11.12
C ASN A 97 -33.37 9.45 -11.32
N GLU A 98 -33.47 8.37 -10.54
CA GLU A 98 -32.60 7.19 -10.63
C GLU A 98 -31.09 7.52 -10.58
N GLY A 99 -30.73 8.52 -9.80
CA GLY A 99 -29.37 8.99 -9.53
C GLY A 99 -28.52 7.97 -8.79
N TYR A 100 -29.13 7.11 -7.97
CA TYR A 100 -28.43 6.15 -7.13
C TYR A 100 -28.19 4.81 -7.83
N SER A 101 -27.09 4.16 -7.47
CA SER A 101 -26.68 2.85 -8.02
C SER A 101 -27.63 1.74 -7.57
N THR A 102 -27.99 0.85 -8.49
CA THR A 102 -28.76 -0.37 -8.16
C THR A 102 -27.96 -1.35 -7.29
N TYR A 103 -26.63 -1.35 -7.40
CA TYR A 103 -25.73 -2.24 -6.64
C TYR A 103 -25.39 -1.69 -5.25
N SER A 104 -25.42 -0.37 -5.09
CA SER A 104 -25.15 0.33 -3.85
C SER A 104 -26.13 1.50 -3.77
N PRO A 105 -27.38 1.27 -3.33
CA PRO A 105 -28.45 2.26 -3.36
C PRO A 105 -28.14 3.53 -2.56
N ASN A 106 -27.10 3.50 -1.74
CA ASN A 106 -26.54 4.66 -1.06
C ASN A 106 -25.85 5.68 -1.99
N LYS A 107 -25.18 5.20 -3.06
CA LYS A 107 -24.19 5.99 -3.80
C LYS A 107 -24.74 6.47 -5.13
N VAL A 108 -24.50 7.74 -5.44
CA VAL A 108 -24.79 8.31 -6.76
C VAL A 108 -23.98 7.55 -7.81
N LYS A 109 -24.60 7.20 -8.94
CA LYS A 109 -23.94 6.58 -10.09
C LYS A 109 -22.80 7.49 -10.54
N LYS A 110 -21.57 6.96 -10.65
CA LYS A 110 -20.38 7.75 -10.97
C LYS A 110 -20.57 8.68 -12.19
N ASN A 111 -21.12 8.14 -13.28
CA ASN A 111 -21.28 8.89 -14.52
C ASN A 111 -22.61 9.64 -14.62
N TYR A 112 -23.38 9.76 -13.52
CA TYR A 112 -24.74 10.29 -13.57
C TYR A 112 -24.79 11.72 -14.11
N PHE A 113 -23.91 12.60 -13.64
CA PHE A 113 -23.89 13.99 -14.09
C PHE A 113 -23.20 14.17 -15.45
N ILE A 114 -22.35 13.23 -15.86
CA ILE A 114 -21.62 13.29 -17.14
C ILE A 114 -22.58 13.17 -18.32
N LYS A 115 -23.69 12.43 -18.19
CA LYS A 115 -24.70 12.32 -19.26
C LYS A 115 -25.28 13.67 -19.69
N TYR A 116 -25.34 14.64 -18.76
CA TYR A 116 -25.83 15.99 -19.03
C TYR A 116 -24.77 16.91 -19.67
N LEU A 117 -23.60 16.36 -19.98
CA LEU A 117 -22.50 17.02 -20.69
C LEU A 117 -22.19 16.34 -22.04
N GLU A 118 -22.96 15.33 -22.47
CA GLU A 118 -22.69 14.52 -23.67
C GLU A 118 -22.62 15.35 -24.96
N ASP A 119 -23.45 16.39 -25.08
CA ASP A 119 -23.42 17.34 -26.22
C ASP A 119 -22.17 18.24 -26.23
N ARG A 120 -21.31 18.15 -25.22
CA ARG A 120 -20.14 19.00 -25.00
C ARG A 120 -18.81 18.25 -25.16
N ILE A 121 -18.72 17.25 -26.05
CA ILE A 121 -17.50 16.50 -26.43
C ILE A 121 -16.67 15.98 -25.24
N ILE A 122 -16.75 14.66 -25.00
CA ILE A 122 -16.11 13.99 -23.86
C ILE A 122 -15.38 12.73 -24.36
N ILE A 123 -14.11 12.85 -24.78
CA ILE A 123 -13.19 11.71 -24.64
C ILE A 123 -12.61 11.84 -23.24
N PHE A 124 -13.34 11.34 -22.25
CA PHE A 124 -12.83 11.24 -20.88
C PHE A 124 -12.33 9.83 -20.65
N ASN A 125 -11.01 9.66 -20.67
CA ASN A 125 -10.39 8.47 -20.10
C ASN A 125 -10.27 8.59 -18.56
N GLN A 126 -11.15 9.38 -17.94
CA GLN A 126 -11.11 9.76 -16.53
C GLN A 126 -12.48 9.56 -15.88
N GLN A 127 -12.48 9.04 -14.65
CA GLN A 127 -13.69 8.75 -13.91
C GLN A 127 -14.08 9.95 -13.03
N PRO A 128 -15.33 10.43 -13.09
CA PRO A 128 -15.83 11.52 -12.23
C PRO A 128 -15.69 11.20 -10.74
N VAL A 129 -15.53 12.25 -9.94
CA VAL A 129 -15.46 12.17 -8.47
C VAL A 129 -16.85 11.82 -7.93
N ALA A 130 -16.90 10.94 -6.93
CA ALA A 130 -18.12 10.63 -6.22
C ALA A 130 -18.27 11.59 -5.04
N PHE A 131 -19.32 12.41 -5.04
CA PHE A 131 -19.59 13.36 -3.96
C PHE A 131 -20.21 12.66 -2.76
N GLN A 132 -19.43 12.47 -1.69
CA GLN A 132 -19.91 11.78 -0.49
C GLN A 132 -21.06 12.50 0.20
N GLN A 133 -21.11 13.83 0.14
CA GLN A 133 -22.21 14.64 0.68
C GLN A 133 -23.57 14.28 0.07
N LEU A 134 -23.61 13.69 -1.13
CA LEU A 134 -24.84 13.25 -1.79
C LEU A 134 -25.25 11.80 -1.43
N ASN A 135 -24.50 11.10 -0.57
CA ASN A 135 -24.88 9.75 -0.14
C ASN A 135 -26.14 9.77 0.75
N LEU A 136 -26.98 8.74 0.63
CA LEU A 136 -28.24 8.62 1.38
C LEU A 136 -28.05 8.21 2.84
N ILE A 137 -27.09 7.33 3.11
CA ILE A 137 -26.74 6.76 4.41
C ILE A 137 -25.23 6.80 4.57
N ASP A 138 -24.76 6.71 5.82
CA ASP A 138 -23.35 6.53 6.08
C ASP A 138 -22.86 5.23 5.41
N ASP A 139 -21.71 5.28 4.77
CA ASP A 139 -21.08 4.08 4.23
C ASP A 139 -20.72 3.22 5.44
N LYS A 140 -21.55 2.22 5.79
CA LYS A 140 -21.20 1.22 6.81
C LYS A 140 -19.79 0.74 6.49
N SER A 141 -18.84 1.12 7.34
CA SER A 141 -17.44 0.81 7.13
C SER A 141 -17.32 -0.69 6.90
N LYS A 142 -16.56 -1.09 5.88
CA LYS A 142 -16.30 -2.52 5.62
C LYS A 142 -15.54 -3.20 6.77
N THR A 143 -15.07 -2.39 7.71
CA THR A 143 -14.19 -2.70 8.83
C THR A 143 -14.81 -2.20 10.13
N GLU A 144 -14.37 -2.72 11.28
CA GLU A 144 -14.97 -2.38 12.58
C GLU A 144 -14.75 -0.92 12.98
N TYR A 145 -13.58 -0.38 12.64
CA TYR A 145 -13.21 1.00 12.85
C TYR A 145 -12.74 1.62 11.54
N LEU A 146 -12.74 2.95 11.48
CA LEU A 146 -12.08 3.66 10.39
C LEU A 146 -10.58 3.39 10.42
N CYS A 147 -9.99 3.35 9.22
CA CYS A 147 -8.57 3.14 9.07
C CYS A 147 -7.80 4.39 9.45
N LEU A 148 -6.72 4.23 10.23
CA LEU A 148 -5.75 5.29 10.36
C LEU A 148 -5.19 5.66 8.98
N PRO A 149 -5.07 6.96 8.66
CA PRO A 149 -4.44 7.37 7.42
C PRO A 149 -3.04 6.76 7.37
N TYR A 150 -2.83 5.84 6.43
CA TYR A 150 -1.51 5.24 6.22
C TYR A 150 -0.68 6.06 5.23
N THR A 151 -1.17 7.22 4.78
CA THR A 151 -0.46 8.22 3.97
C THR A 151 -0.43 9.53 4.75
N THR A 152 0.75 10.11 4.99
CA THR A 152 0.96 11.35 5.78
C THR A 152 0.48 12.61 5.06
N SER A 153 -0.51 12.49 4.17
CA SER A 153 -0.85 13.60 3.31
C SER A 153 -2.14 14.28 3.67
N ASP A 154 -2.08 15.60 3.64
CA ASP A 154 -3.25 16.45 3.48
C ASP A 154 -4.00 16.06 2.19
N ASP A 155 -5.32 15.95 2.32
CA ASP A 155 -6.25 15.55 1.26
C ASP A 155 -6.50 16.66 0.23
N GLU A 156 -5.91 17.84 0.43
CA GLU A 156 -6.26 19.06 -0.30
C GLU A 156 -5.44 19.32 -1.60
N HIS A 157 -4.31 18.63 -1.82
CA HIS A 157 -3.37 18.96 -2.92
C HIS A 157 -2.99 17.74 -3.79
N PHE A 158 -2.74 17.96 -5.09
CA PHE A 158 -2.39 16.93 -6.09
C PHE A 158 -0.92 16.45 -5.99
N SER A 159 -0.65 15.18 -6.30
CA SER A 159 0.70 14.60 -6.14
C SER A 159 1.71 15.05 -7.19
N TYR A 160 2.98 15.19 -6.79
CA TYR A 160 4.10 15.51 -7.68
C TYR A 160 4.20 14.55 -8.89
N GLN A 161 4.00 13.24 -8.68
CA GLN A 161 4.06 12.23 -9.75
C GLN A 161 2.92 12.36 -10.77
N ASP A 162 1.70 12.64 -10.30
CA ASP A 162 0.56 12.77 -11.18
C ASP A 162 0.70 13.98 -12.11
N LEU A 163 1.22 15.09 -11.58
CA LEU A 163 1.51 16.30 -12.35
C LEU A 163 2.68 16.08 -13.32
N GLN A 164 3.75 15.40 -12.89
CA GLN A 164 4.88 15.06 -13.78
C GLN A 164 4.42 14.22 -14.98
N SER A 165 3.52 13.26 -14.75
CA SER A 165 2.89 12.48 -15.80
C SER A 165 2.07 13.35 -16.77
N GLN A 166 1.35 14.37 -16.25
CA GLN A 166 0.62 15.33 -17.09
C GLN A 166 1.56 16.18 -17.94
N ILE A 167 2.63 16.74 -17.36
CA ILE A 167 3.63 17.51 -18.10
C ILE A 167 4.26 16.65 -19.20
N LYS A 168 4.58 15.39 -18.91
CA LYS A 168 5.12 14.46 -19.90
C LYS A 168 4.14 14.22 -21.05
N ASN A 169 2.84 14.08 -20.75
CA ASN A 169 1.82 13.92 -21.78
C ASN A 169 1.59 15.20 -22.60
N LEU A 170 1.59 16.38 -21.96
CA LEU A 170 1.52 17.66 -22.65
C LEU A 170 2.70 17.85 -23.61
N LYS A 171 3.92 17.47 -23.21
CA LYS A 171 5.10 17.54 -24.08
C LYS A 171 5.01 16.63 -25.31
N LYS A 172 4.15 15.60 -25.31
CA LYS A 172 3.89 14.79 -26.52
C LYS A 172 3.08 15.54 -27.58
N ILE A 173 2.35 16.60 -27.21
CA ILE A 173 1.60 17.43 -28.17
C ILE A 173 2.57 18.09 -29.17
N VAL A 174 3.78 18.44 -28.72
CA VAL A 174 4.85 18.96 -29.60
C VAL A 174 5.19 17.98 -30.74
N PHE A 175 5.11 16.67 -30.49
CA PHE A 175 5.35 15.65 -31.51
C PHE A 175 4.19 15.51 -32.52
N VAL A 176 2.96 15.77 -32.09
CA VAL A 176 1.79 15.80 -33.00
C VAL A 176 1.86 17.05 -33.88
N HIS A 177 2.32 18.16 -33.31
CA HIS A 177 2.48 19.42 -34.02
C HIS A 177 3.52 19.38 -35.15
N SER A 178 4.51 18.47 -35.09
CA SER A 178 5.49 18.28 -36.16
C SER A 178 4.97 17.48 -37.36
N GLN A 179 3.69 17.10 -37.38
CA GLN A 179 3.05 16.39 -38.49
C GLN A 179 2.37 17.37 -39.45
N ASN A 180 2.32 17.03 -40.74
CA ASN A 180 1.63 17.82 -41.76
C ASN A 180 0.12 17.89 -41.46
N ASP A 181 -0.53 18.99 -41.83
CA ASP A 181 -1.98 19.25 -41.70
C ASP A 181 -2.54 19.27 -40.26
N CYS A 182 -1.68 19.38 -39.25
CA CYS A 182 -2.10 19.51 -37.85
C CYS A 182 -2.26 20.97 -37.40
N ALA A 183 -3.23 21.22 -36.51
CA ALA A 183 -3.47 22.53 -35.92
C ALA A 183 -2.23 23.04 -35.16
N GLN A 184 -1.87 24.29 -35.41
CA GLN A 184 -0.64 24.88 -34.90
C GLN A 184 -0.81 25.41 -33.45
N ILE A 185 0.17 25.16 -32.58
CA ILE A 185 0.25 25.69 -31.21
C ILE A 185 1.63 26.33 -31.07
N SER A 186 1.75 27.45 -30.35
CA SER A 186 3.06 28.06 -30.08
C SER A 186 3.95 27.11 -29.26
N ILE A 187 5.00 26.57 -29.89
CA ILE A 187 5.92 25.57 -29.30
C ILE A 187 6.80 26.15 -28.20
N SER A 188 7.15 27.45 -28.28
CA SER A 188 7.99 28.13 -27.27
C SER A 188 7.46 27.98 -25.85
N ASN A 189 6.14 27.80 -25.73
CA ASN A 189 5.40 27.70 -24.47
C ASN A 189 5.65 26.39 -23.70
N PHE A 190 6.20 25.33 -24.31
CA PHE A 190 6.31 24.00 -23.68
C PHE A 190 7.68 23.68 -23.08
N ASN A 191 8.73 24.38 -23.51
CA ASN A 191 10.10 24.14 -23.05
C ASN A 191 10.35 24.72 -21.65
N THR A 192 9.64 25.79 -21.29
CA THR A 192 9.71 26.54 -20.03
C THR A 192 8.87 25.92 -18.90
N ILE A 193 7.96 25.00 -19.24
CA ILE A 193 7.09 24.30 -18.28
C ILE A 193 7.90 23.20 -17.57
N SER A 194 8.16 23.43 -16.28
CA SER A 194 8.86 22.51 -15.40
C SER A 194 8.17 22.38 -14.05
N MET A 195 8.35 21.24 -13.39
CA MET A 195 7.84 20.99 -12.04
C MET A 195 8.33 22.06 -11.05
N LYS A 196 9.60 22.47 -11.16
CA LYS A 196 10.19 23.52 -10.30
C LYS A 196 9.43 24.84 -10.41
N ARG A 197 8.92 25.19 -11.60
CA ARG A 197 8.16 26.42 -11.81
C ARG A 197 6.74 26.34 -11.23
N ILE A 198 6.07 25.20 -11.38
CA ILE A 198 4.72 25.02 -10.83
C ILE A 198 4.77 24.95 -9.30
N ASN A 199 5.77 24.26 -8.74
CA ASN A 199 5.97 24.17 -7.29
C ASN A 199 6.24 25.53 -6.62
N LYS A 200 6.77 26.51 -7.36
CA LYS A 200 6.93 27.89 -6.88
C LYS A 200 5.61 28.67 -6.82
N ILE A 201 4.64 28.33 -7.69
CA ILE A 201 3.35 29.03 -7.81
C ILE A 201 2.33 28.40 -6.86
N THR A 202 2.37 27.09 -6.70
CA THR A 202 1.49 26.33 -5.84
C THR A 202 2.30 25.22 -5.22
N PRO A 203 2.37 25.13 -3.87
CA PRO A 203 3.10 24.07 -3.22
C PRO A 203 2.49 22.74 -3.64
N LEU A 204 3.29 21.92 -4.31
CA LEU A 204 2.86 20.59 -4.71
C LEU A 204 3.06 19.64 -3.53
N LYS A 205 2.16 18.69 -3.41
CA LYS A 205 2.29 17.61 -2.43
C LYS A 205 3.46 16.72 -2.80
N ASP A 206 4.44 16.64 -1.92
CA ASP A 206 5.31 15.48 -1.84
C ASP A 206 4.44 14.24 -1.66
N LEU A 207 4.77 13.12 -2.31
CA LEU A 207 4.05 11.87 -2.14
C LEU A 207 3.75 11.65 -0.66
N GLY A 208 2.47 11.67 -0.30
CA GLY A 208 2.02 11.34 1.06
C GLY A 208 2.71 10.07 1.48
N ARG A 209 3.56 10.18 2.49
CA ARG A 209 4.50 9.11 2.85
C ARG A 209 3.68 8.02 3.51
N PHE A 210 3.97 6.77 3.16
CA PHE A 210 3.25 5.70 3.83
C PHE A 210 3.69 5.64 5.30
N ALA A 211 2.80 5.92 6.24
CA ALA A 211 3.09 5.85 7.67
C ALA A 211 3.55 4.43 8.01
N THR A 212 4.73 4.32 8.62
CA THR A 212 5.25 3.04 9.11
C THR A 212 4.37 2.56 10.26
N LEU A 213 4.10 1.27 10.32
CA LEU A 213 3.39 0.70 11.46
C LEU A 213 4.29 0.75 12.70
N PRO A 214 3.76 1.10 13.88
CA PRO A 214 4.48 0.92 15.12
C PRO A 214 5.01 -0.51 15.29
N ALA A 215 6.19 -0.65 15.88
CA ALA A 215 6.84 -1.95 16.03
C ALA A 215 5.99 -2.92 16.88
N ASP A 216 5.40 -2.43 17.98
CA ASP A 216 4.49 -3.21 18.83
C ASP A 216 3.30 -3.78 18.05
N VAL A 217 2.70 -2.98 17.17
CA VAL A 217 1.60 -3.41 16.31
C VAL A 217 2.04 -4.51 15.35
N THR A 218 3.22 -4.35 14.73
CA THR A 218 3.71 -5.30 13.72
C THR A 218 4.17 -6.62 14.36
N PHE A 219 4.92 -6.57 15.47
CA PHE A 219 5.35 -7.76 16.19
C PHE A 219 4.16 -8.56 16.73
N LYS A 220 3.15 -7.87 17.31
CA LYS A 220 1.92 -8.54 17.74
C LYS A 220 1.23 -9.23 16.56
N ALA A 221 1.09 -8.54 15.42
CA ALA A 221 0.47 -9.11 14.24
C ALA A 221 1.22 -10.33 13.68
N ILE A 222 2.56 -10.31 13.70
CA ILE A 222 3.38 -11.46 13.30
C ILE A 222 3.14 -12.65 14.26
N ARG A 223 3.14 -12.39 15.57
CA ARG A 223 2.86 -13.41 16.58
C ARG A 223 1.47 -14.03 16.38
N ASP A 224 0.43 -13.19 16.35
CA ASP A 224 -0.97 -13.61 16.18
C ASP A 224 -1.14 -14.43 14.89
N SER A 225 -0.49 -14.00 13.81
CA SER A 225 -0.47 -14.70 12.53
C SER A 225 0.13 -16.11 12.66
N PHE A 226 1.33 -16.25 13.23
CA PHE A 226 1.97 -17.56 13.35
C PHE A 226 1.26 -18.49 14.33
N GLU A 227 0.78 -17.98 15.46
CA GLU A 227 0.00 -18.76 16.41
C GLU A 227 -1.26 -19.32 15.74
N PHE A 228 -1.99 -18.49 14.99
CA PHE A 228 -3.21 -18.91 14.31
C PHE A 228 -2.93 -19.91 13.17
N ILE A 229 -1.89 -19.68 12.38
CA ILE A 229 -1.45 -20.61 11.33
C ILE A 229 -1.09 -21.96 11.97
N HIS A 230 -0.29 -21.95 13.05
CA HIS A 230 0.14 -23.17 13.72
C HIS A 230 -1.06 -23.97 14.25
N MET A 231 -2.04 -23.30 14.84
CA MET A 231 -3.21 -23.95 15.42
C MET A 231 -4.21 -24.48 14.38
N TYR A 232 -4.45 -23.74 13.29
CA TYR A 232 -5.63 -23.95 12.47
C TYR A 232 -5.38 -24.24 10.98
N LEU A 233 -4.14 -24.11 10.48
CA LEU A 233 -3.85 -24.29 9.05
C LEU A 233 -4.34 -25.65 8.53
N ASP A 234 -3.89 -26.75 9.13
CA ASP A 234 -4.16 -28.09 8.59
C ASP A 234 -5.65 -28.44 8.65
N ILE A 235 -6.28 -28.19 9.80
CA ILE A 235 -7.68 -28.52 10.02
C ILE A 235 -8.63 -27.70 9.12
N LEU A 236 -8.34 -26.42 8.88
CA LEU A 236 -9.18 -25.58 8.03
C LEU A 236 -9.00 -25.90 6.55
N LEU A 237 -7.77 -26.15 6.09
CA LEU A 237 -7.52 -26.56 4.71
C LEU A 237 -8.20 -27.90 4.40
N ASP A 238 -8.10 -28.88 5.30
CA ASP A 238 -8.78 -30.17 5.14
C ASP A 238 -10.32 -30.03 5.18
N THR A 239 -10.85 -29.29 6.16
CA THR A 239 -12.30 -29.14 6.32
C THR A 239 -12.93 -28.40 5.15
N ILE A 240 -12.29 -27.37 4.59
CA ILE A 240 -12.88 -26.62 3.46
C ILE A 240 -12.88 -27.45 2.17
N ILE A 241 -11.89 -28.32 1.95
CA ILE A 241 -11.95 -29.30 0.86
C ILE A 241 -13.09 -30.27 1.08
N LYS A 242 -13.20 -30.86 2.28
CA LYS A 242 -14.29 -31.80 2.62
C LYS A 242 -15.66 -31.16 2.41
N TYR A 243 -15.84 -29.92 2.85
CA TYR A 243 -17.05 -29.14 2.62
C TYR A 243 -17.30 -28.95 1.11
N SER A 244 -16.29 -28.55 0.36
CA SER A 244 -16.44 -28.33 -1.09
C SER A 244 -16.79 -29.60 -1.85
N LEU A 245 -16.19 -30.75 -1.48
CA LEU A 245 -16.52 -32.05 -2.03
C LEU A 245 -17.95 -32.48 -1.65
N PHE A 246 -18.36 -32.27 -0.39
CA PHE A 246 -19.71 -32.54 0.07
C PHE A 246 -20.76 -31.79 -0.75
N ILE A 247 -20.54 -30.49 -1.00
CA ILE A 247 -21.42 -29.68 -1.86
C ILE A 247 -21.36 -30.12 -3.32
N LYS A 248 -20.17 -30.43 -3.85
CA LYS A 248 -19.99 -30.90 -5.24
C LYS A 248 -20.73 -32.22 -5.49
N ASN A 249 -20.69 -33.12 -4.53
CA ASN A 249 -21.37 -34.42 -4.56
C ASN A 249 -22.88 -34.31 -4.28
N LYS A 250 -23.40 -33.10 -4.02
CA LYS A 250 -24.80 -32.82 -3.70
C LYS A 250 -25.30 -33.59 -2.47
N GLU A 251 -24.42 -33.78 -1.48
CA GLU A 251 -24.74 -34.52 -0.25
C GLU A 251 -25.63 -33.73 0.72
N GLY A 252 -25.77 -32.40 0.54
CA GLY A 252 -26.64 -31.55 1.35
C GLY A 252 -26.18 -30.10 1.38
N ASN A 253 -26.62 -29.35 2.40
CA ASN A 253 -26.19 -27.98 2.67
C ASN A 253 -25.14 -27.92 3.80
N PHE A 254 -24.79 -26.72 4.27
CA PHE A 254 -23.83 -26.56 5.36
C PHE A 254 -24.30 -27.20 6.67
N ASP A 255 -25.57 -27.12 7.03
CA ASP A 255 -26.09 -27.71 8.28
C ASP A 255 -25.96 -29.24 8.26
N ASN A 256 -26.24 -29.86 7.11
CA ASN A 256 -25.99 -31.29 6.91
C ASN A 256 -24.50 -31.63 7.07
N PHE A 257 -23.61 -30.83 6.48
CA PHE A 257 -22.16 -31.02 6.61
C PHE A 257 -21.70 -30.84 8.05
N TYR A 258 -22.19 -29.80 8.73
CA TYR A 258 -21.88 -29.46 10.11
C TYR A 258 -22.28 -30.59 11.07
N GLU A 259 -23.43 -31.22 10.90
CA GLU A 259 -23.85 -32.36 11.73
C GLU A 259 -23.22 -33.70 11.34
N SER A 260 -22.58 -33.79 10.18
CA SER A 260 -21.87 -35.00 9.75
C SER A 260 -20.56 -35.22 10.50
N SER A 261 -20.08 -36.47 10.50
CA SER A 261 -18.74 -36.83 11.00
C SER A 261 -17.59 -36.20 10.21
N LYS A 262 -17.87 -35.59 9.04
CA LYS A 262 -16.87 -34.90 8.22
C LYS A 262 -16.49 -33.53 8.78
N PHE A 263 -17.34 -32.91 9.60
CA PHE A 263 -17.03 -31.63 10.26
C PHE A 263 -16.32 -31.88 11.60
N PRO A 264 -15.11 -31.34 11.82
CA PRO A 264 -14.36 -31.61 13.04
C PRO A 264 -15.04 -31.08 14.30
N GLY A 265 -15.16 -31.92 15.33
CA GLY A 265 -15.68 -31.51 16.65
C GLY A 265 -14.85 -30.43 17.34
N THR A 266 -13.55 -30.33 17.04
CA THR A 266 -12.68 -29.23 17.50
C THR A 266 -13.13 -27.88 16.97
N LEU A 267 -13.56 -27.81 15.70
CA LEU A 267 -14.11 -26.59 15.10
C LEU A 267 -15.46 -26.18 15.70
N LYS A 268 -16.30 -27.16 16.09
CA LYS A 268 -17.52 -26.89 16.87
C LYS A 268 -17.20 -26.28 18.24
N LYS A 269 -16.24 -26.89 18.95
CA LYS A 269 -15.84 -26.46 20.31
C LYS A 269 -15.28 -25.04 20.37
N ILE A 270 -14.61 -24.56 19.32
CA ILE A 270 -14.08 -23.19 19.26
C ILE A 270 -15.15 -22.13 18.92
N GLY A 271 -16.38 -22.54 18.58
CA GLY A 271 -17.52 -21.64 18.37
C GLY A 271 -18.11 -21.61 16.97
N ILE A 272 -17.57 -22.36 16.00
CA ILE A 272 -18.12 -22.37 14.63
C ILE A 272 -19.51 -23.01 14.67
N LYS A 273 -20.51 -22.32 14.10
CA LYS A 273 -21.92 -22.78 14.07
C LYS A 273 -22.67 -22.44 12.79
N GLU A 274 -22.17 -21.50 11.99
CA GLU A 274 -22.80 -21.07 10.74
C GLU A 274 -21.78 -21.03 9.60
N LEU A 275 -22.24 -21.11 8.34
CA LEU A 275 -21.36 -21.07 7.18
C LEU A 275 -20.63 -19.72 7.10
N LYS A 276 -21.37 -18.63 7.30
CA LYS A 276 -20.87 -17.26 7.19
C LYS A 276 -21.69 -16.33 8.08
N ILE A 277 -21.01 -15.40 8.74
CA ILE A 277 -21.63 -14.45 9.66
C ILE A 277 -22.47 -13.43 8.92
N THR A 278 -23.66 -13.17 9.44
CA THR A 278 -24.57 -12.13 8.96
C THR A 278 -23.99 -10.74 9.22
N LYS A 279 -24.05 -9.85 8.22
CA LYS A 279 -23.52 -8.47 8.32
C LYS A 279 -24.49 -7.53 9.06
N ASP A 280 -24.75 -7.82 10.32
CA ASP A 280 -25.55 -7.01 11.22
C ASP A 280 -24.68 -6.26 12.25
N GLN A 281 -25.29 -5.64 13.25
CA GLN A 281 -24.59 -4.92 14.33
C GLN A 281 -23.70 -5.83 15.18
N ASN A 282 -24.00 -7.13 15.24
CA ASN A 282 -23.25 -8.11 16.01
C ASN A 282 -22.15 -8.80 15.19
N TYR A 283 -21.94 -8.42 13.92
CA TYR A 283 -20.98 -9.06 13.02
C TYR A 283 -19.59 -9.24 13.67
N PHE A 284 -19.00 -8.19 14.25
CA PHE A 284 -17.66 -8.26 14.84
C PHE A 284 -17.61 -9.03 16.17
N ILE A 285 -18.72 -9.05 16.92
CA ILE A 285 -18.86 -9.87 18.14
C ILE A 285 -18.88 -11.35 17.73
N ASN A 286 -19.69 -11.68 16.72
CA ASN A 286 -19.78 -13.03 16.16
C ASN A 286 -18.47 -13.47 15.50
N LEU A 287 -17.75 -12.53 14.88
CA LEU A 287 -16.44 -12.77 14.25
C LEU A 287 -15.42 -13.23 15.29
N ARG A 288 -15.35 -12.53 16.43
CA ARG A 288 -14.46 -12.89 17.54
C ARG A 288 -14.90 -14.14 18.31
N SER A 289 -16.17 -14.49 18.21
CA SER A 289 -16.73 -15.74 18.75
C SER A 289 -16.61 -16.92 17.78
N ASN A 290 -15.89 -16.74 16.66
CA ASN A 290 -15.63 -17.74 15.62
C ASN A 290 -16.88 -18.33 14.95
N HIS A 291 -18.03 -17.63 14.96
CA HIS A 291 -19.29 -18.26 14.55
C HIS A 291 -19.30 -18.74 13.08
N GLY A 292 -18.68 -18.00 12.16
CA GLY A 292 -18.70 -18.30 10.73
C GLY A 292 -17.51 -19.11 10.23
N PHE A 293 -17.78 -20.27 9.62
CA PHE A 293 -16.74 -21.14 9.06
C PHE A 293 -15.92 -20.47 7.95
N ILE A 294 -16.58 -19.83 6.97
CA ILE A 294 -15.92 -19.14 5.85
C ILE A 294 -15.16 -17.90 6.33
N ASP A 295 -15.68 -17.18 7.33
CA ASP A 295 -14.98 -16.04 7.91
C ASP A 295 -13.71 -16.49 8.63
N PHE A 296 -13.77 -17.61 9.37
CA PHE A 296 -12.62 -18.21 10.05
C PHE A 296 -11.54 -18.71 9.07
N TYR A 297 -11.94 -19.32 7.96
CA TYR A 297 -11.02 -19.63 6.85
C TYR A 297 -10.39 -18.37 6.24
N ASN A 298 -11.14 -17.29 6.06
CA ASN A 298 -10.59 -16.03 5.56
C ASN A 298 -9.62 -15.38 6.56
N ILE A 299 -9.84 -15.54 7.88
CA ILE A 299 -8.89 -15.11 8.92
C ILE A 299 -7.58 -15.90 8.81
N LEU A 300 -7.64 -17.22 8.53
CA LEU A 300 -6.44 -18.02 8.24
C LEU A 300 -5.68 -17.46 7.04
N LEU A 301 -6.38 -17.16 5.93
CA LEU A 301 -5.74 -16.57 4.74
C LEU A 301 -5.11 -15.21 5.07
N GLY A 302 -5.81 -14.34 5.80
CA GLY A 302 -5.27 -13.06 6.28
C GLY A 302 -4.01 -13.24 7.14
N SER A 303 -4.00 -14.25 8.02
CA SER A 303 -2.84 -14.60 8.85
C SER A 303 -1.67 -15.03 7.98
N ILE A 304 -1.87 -15.92 7.00
CA ILE A 304 -0.83 -16.33 6.05
C ILE A 304 -0.25 -15.12 5.29
N LEU A 305 -1.12 -14.20 4.86
CA LEU A 305 -0.69 -12.99 4.15
C LEU A 305 0.16 -12.07 5.02
N VAL A 306 -0.16 -11.93 6.31
CA VAL A 306 0.66 -11.17 7.27
C VAL A 306 2.04 -11.84 7.45
N ALA A 307 2.09 -13.16 7.65
CA ALA A 307 3.35 -13.89 7.82
C ALA A 307 4.25 -13.79 6.57
N LEU A 308 3.69 -14.07 5.39
CA LEU A 308 4.43 -13.93 4.12
C LEU A 308 4.86 -12.49 3.91
N GLY A 309 3.96 -11.54 4.14
CA GLY A 309 4.21 -10.13 3.93
C GLY A 309 5.35 -9.59 4.77
N ALA A 310 5.41 -9.99 6.03
CA ALA A 310 6.40 -9.56 7.00
C ALA A 310 7.79 -10.18 6.79
N ILE A 311 7.88 -11.40 6.24
CA ILE A 311 9.13 -12.18 6.21
C ILE A 311 9.74 -12.31 4.83
N THR A 312 8.95 -12.29 3.76
CA THR A 312 9.48 -12.49 2.39
C THR A 312 9.96 -11.20 1.73
N ALA A 313 9.67 -10.05 2.34
CA ALA A 313 9.96 -8.73 1.81
C ALA A 313 9.40 -8.49 0.39
N ARG A 314 8.33 -9.16 -0.02
CA ARG A 314 7.74 -9.04 -1.38
C ARG A 314 6.74 -7.88 -1.50
N ARG A 315 6.49 -7.41 -2.73
CA ARG A 315 5.37 -6.52 -3.02
C ARG A 315 4.05 -7.29 -3.00
N ASN A 316 2.95 -6.58 -2.77
CA ASN A 316 1.60 -7.16 -2.78
C ASN A 316 1.35 -8.02 -4.02
N SER A 317 1.67 -7.45 -5.17
CA SER A 317 1.40 -8.01 -6.45
C SER A 317 2.37 -9.15 -6.83
N GLU A 318 3.52 -9.27 -6.15
CA GLU A 318 4.45 -10.41 -6.22
C GLU A 318 3.93 -11.59 -5.38
N ILE A 319 3.35 -11.33 -4.19
CA ILE A 319 2.74 -12.37 -3.34
C ILE A 319 1.48 -12.94 -4.00
N ILE A 320 0.62 -12.06 -4.54
CA ILE A 320 -0.63 -12.48 -5.19
C ILE A 320 -0.36 -13.41 -6.38
N GLU A 321 0.72 -13.18 -7.14
CA GLU A 321 1.04 -13.91 -8.36
C GLU A 321 1.95 -15.13 -8.15
N LEU A 322 2.27 -15.50 -6.91
CA LEU A 322 3.05 -16.72 -6.65
C LEU A 322 2.38 -17.93 -7.30
N HIS A 323 3.18 -18.70 -8.06
CA HIS A 323 2.68 -19.86 -8.79
C HIS A 323 2.08 -20.90 -7.82
N PRO A 324 0.94 -21.54 -8.14
CA PRO A 324 0.24 -22.43 -7.21
C PRO A 324 1.04 -23.66 -6.78
N LEU A 325 1.95 -24.14 -7.64
CA LEU A 325 2.68 -25.40 -7.47
C LEU A 325 4.21 -25.28 -7.56
N ASP A 326 4.71 -24.18 -8.13
CA ASP A 326 6.11 -24.00 -8.53
C ASP A 326 6.64 -22.65 -8.06
N CYS A 327 6.55 -22.44 -6.75
CA CYS A 327 7.03 -21.22 -6.09
C CYS A 327 7.99 -21.50 -4.94
N LEU A 328 8.35 -22.76 -4.68
CA LEU A 328 9.21 -23.18 -3.57
C LEU A 328 10.39 -23.99 -4.09
N LEU A 329 11.60 -23.57 -3.73
CA LEU A 329 12.84 -24.30 -3.98
C LEU A 329 13.44 -24.81 -2.66
N PRO A 330 14.09 -25.99 -2.68
CA PRO A 330 14.13 -26.95 -3.79
C PRO A 330 12.78 -27.64 -4.00
N GLN A 331 12.40 -27.92 -5.25
CA GLN A 331 11.05 -28.43 -5.59
C GLN A 331 10.74 -29.83 -5.02
N TYR A 332 11.76 -30.67 -4.86
CA TYR A 332 11.63 -32.08 -4.52
C TYR A 332 11.85 -32.37 -3.03
N ILE A 333 12.00 -31.34 -2.21
CA ILE A 333 12.21 -31.48 -0.77
C ILE A 333 10.91 -31.16 -0.04
N ASP A 334 10.47 -32.08 0.82
CA ASP A 334 9.36 -31.83 1.75
C ASP A 334 9.91 -31.16 3.03
N PRO A 335 9.65 -29.86 3.26
CA PRO A 335 10.11 -29.14 4.44
C PRO A 335 9.53 -29.67 5.76
N LEU A 336 8.50 -30.53 5.72
CA LEU A 336 7.89 -31.13 6.91
C LEU A 336 8.65 -32.35 7.43
N LEU A 337 9.44 -33.01 6.59
CA LEU A 337 10.06 -34.32 6.86
C LEU A 337 11.59 -34.28 6.85
N THR A 338 12.19 -33.09 6.77
CA THR A 338 13.64 -32.91 6.60
C THR A 338 14.20 -31.89 7.58
N ASP A 339 15.47 -32.07 7.92
CA ASP A 339 16.28 -31.07 8.63
C ASP A 339 16.89 -30.03 7.70
N PHE A 340 16.71 -30.16 6.38
CA PHE A 340 17.15 -29.17 5.40
C PHE A 340 16.47 -27.82 5.66
N LYS A 341 17.22 -26.71 5.59
CA LYS A 341 16.74 -25.35 5.97
C LYS A 341 16.84 -24.31 4.87
N GLU A 342 17.52 -24.60 3.77
CA GLU A 342 17.83 -23.63 2.72
C GLU A 342 16.72 -23.58 1.66
N PHE A 343 15.60 -22.95 2.02
CA PHE A 343 14.47 -22.82 1.11
C PHE A 343 14.43 -21.43 0.46
N GLU A 344 13.94 -21.37 -0.76
CA GLU A 344 13.71 -20.12 -1.48
C GLU A 344 12.30 -20.03 -2.06
N VAL A 345 11.77 -18.81 -2.17
CA VAL A 345 10.52 -18.52 -2.86
C VAL A 345 10.80 -17.93 -4.24
N ILE A 346 10.16 -18.47 -5.27
CA ILE A 346 10.25 -17.98 -6.65
C ILE A 346 9.11 -17.00 -6.95
N PHE A 347 9.43 -15.86 -7.57
CA PHE A 347 8.46 -14.82 -7.95
C PHE A 347 8.96 -14.03 -9.18
N ASP A 348 8.01 -13.34 -9.83
CA ASP A 348 8.32 -12.43 -10.95
C ASP A 348 8.52 -11.00 -10.43
N ASN A 349 9.71 -10.42 -10.59
CA ASN A 349 9.99 -9.08 -10.07
C ASN A 349 9.20 -8.01 -10.83
N ARG A 350 8.33 -7.30 -10.12
CA ARG A 350 7.39 -6.32 -10.70
C ARG A 350 8.04 -5.12 -11.36
N LYS A 351 9.22 -4.71 -10.89
CA LYS A 351 9.96 -3.54 -11.42
C LYS A 351 11.06 -3.92 -12.41
N SER A 352 11.06 -5.15 -12.91
CA SER A 352 12.04 -5.65 -13.89
C SER A 352 11.38 -5.93 -15.24
N GLY A 353 12.20 -6.07 -16.28
CA GLY A 353 11.75 -6.50 -17.60
C GLY A 353 11.51 -5.36 -18.61
N VAL A 354 11.22 -5.76 -19.85
CA VAL A 354 10.92 -4.83 -20.95
C VAL A 354 9.41 -4.62 -21.03
N SER A 355 8.98 -3.37 -21.01
CA SER A 355 7.57 -3.01 -21.25
C SER A 355 7.29 -2.96 -22.76
N GLY A 356 6.22 -3.64 -23.22
CA GLY A 356 5.85 -3.70 -24.65
C GLY A 356 4.95 -4.90 -24.96
N ILE A 357 4.84 -5.24 -26.26
CA ILE A 357 4.01 -6.36 -26.78
C ILE A 357 4.49 -7.72 -26.23
N ASN A 358 5.79 -7.87 -25.96
CA ASN A 358 6.39 -9.04 -25.33
C ASN A 358 6.68 -8.75 -23.86
N PHE A 359 5.63 -8.78 -23.04
CA PHE A 359 5.75 -8.53 -21.61
C PHE A 359 6.48 -9.69 -20.90
N HIS A 360 7.74 -9.46 -20.52
CA HIS A 360 8.52 -10.43 -19.75
C HIS A 360 9.09 -9.76 -18.51
N ARG A 361 8.77 -10.29 -17.33
CA ARG A 361 9.42 -9.94 -16.05
C ARG A 361 10.55 -10.91 -15.77
N GLU A 362 11.55 -10.45 -15.05
CA GLU A 362 12.63 -11.31 -14.55
C GLU A 362 12.09 -12.21 -13.44
N LYS A 363 12.24 -13.52 -13.61
CA LYS A 363 11.92 -14.54 -12.61
C LYS A 363 13.11 -14.67 -11.66
N MET A 364 12.87 -14.49 -10.36
CA MET A 364 13.91 -14.55 -9.33
C MET A 364 13.49 -15.46 -8.18
N SER A 365 14.47 -15.91 -7.40
CA SER A 365 14.23 -16.61 -6.13
C SER A 365 14.87 -15.84 -4.96
N ARG A 366 14.28 -15.94 -3.76
CA ARG A 366 14.86 -15.37 -2.53
C ARG A 366 14.73 -16.34 -1.37
N PRO A 367 15.74 -16.42 -0.49
CA PRO A 367 15.70 -17.33 0.64
C PRO A 367 14.59 -16.96 1.63
N ILE A 368 13.99 -17.98 2.22
CA ILE A 368 12.91 -17.88 3.19
C ILE A 368 13.18 -18.80 4.38
N PRO A 369 12.74 -18.43 5.60
CA PRO A 369 12.84 -19.32 6.75
C PRO A 369 12.02 -20.61 6.55
N SER A 370 12.51 -21.72 7.12
CA SER A 370 11.86 -23.04 7.06
C SER A 370 10.38 -23.00 7.49
N ILE A 371 10.03 -22.17 8.50
CA ILE A 371 8.63 -22.03 8.92
C ILE A 371 7.71 -21.52 7.79
N ILE A 372 8.19 -20.58 6.97
CA ILE A 372 7.45 -20.10 5.80
C ILE A 372 7.43 -21.16 4.70
N ALA A 373 8.53 -21.85 4.47
CA ALA A 373 8.60 -22.95 3.50
C ALA A 373 7.56 -24.04 3.82
N LYS A 374 7.41 -24.42 5.10
CA LYS A 374 6.40 -25.36 5.58
C LYS A 374 4.97 -24.89 5.28
N VAL A 375 4.68 -23.60 5.50
CA VAL A 375 3.37 -23.01 5.20
C VAL A 375 3.10 -23.03 3.68
N ILE A 376 4.05 -22.57 2.87
CA ILE A 376 3.93 -22.58 1.40
C ILE A 376 3.72 -24.00 0.88
N TYR A 377 4.49 -24.97 1.40
CA TYR A 377 4.38 -26.37 1.01
C TYR A 377 2.99 -26.95 1.30
N LYS A 378 2.44 -26.71 2.49
CA LYS A 378 1.09 -27.14 2.86
C LYS A 378 0.02 -26.54 1.94
N ILE A 379 0.15 -25.26 1.60
CA ILE A 379 -0.77 -24.59 0.66
C ILE A 379 -0.62 -25.14 -0.76
N LYS A 380 0.61 -25.43 -1.21
CA LYS A 380 0.87 -26.14 -2.47
C LYS A 380 0.15 -27.49 -2.51
N LYS A 381 0.26 -28.30 -1.46
CA LYS A 381 -0.46 -29.59 -1.35
C LYS A 381 -1.97 -29.43 -1.36
N PHE A 382 -2.48 -28.40 -0.70
CA PHE A 382 -3.89 -28.04 -0.78
C PHE A 382 -4.32 -27.67 -2.21
N ASN A 383 -3.52 -26.90 -2.95
CA ASN A 383 -3.80 -26.57 -4.36
C ASN A 383 -3.74 -27.81 -5.27
N GLU A 384 -2.82 -28.76 -5.04
CA GLU A 384 -2.80 -30.05 -5.75
C GLU A 384 -4.15 -30.79 -5.58
N VAL A 385 -4.72 -30.78 -4.37
CA VAL A 385 -6.03 -31.39 -4.07
C VAL A 385 -7.17 -30.66 -4.78
N ILE A 386 -7.17 -29.33 -4.81
CA ILE A 386 -8.16 -28.52 -5.56
C ILE A 386 -8.17 -28.91 -7.04
N LEU A 387 -6.99 -28.99 -7.65
CA LEU A 387 -6.82 -29.31 -9.07
C LEU A 387 -7.22 -30.76 -9.38
N LYS A 388 -6.75 -31.72 -8.57
CA LYS A 388 -7.09 -33.15 -8.74
C LYS A 388 -8.59 -33.41 -8.68
N ASN A 389 -9.32 -32.64 -7.87
CA ASN A 389 -10.75 -32.76 -7.72
C ASN A 389 -11.56 -31.87 -8.68
N ASN A 390 -10.93 -31.21 -9.67
CA ASN A 390 -11.61 -30.30 -10.61
C ASN A 390 -12.49 -29.26 -9.88
N LEU A 391 -11.95 -28.64 -8.83
CA LEU A 391 -12.61 -27.56 -8.09
C LEU A 391 -12.22 -26.17 -8.62
N SER A 392 -11.11 -26.10 -9.35
CA SER A 392 -10.62 -24.97 -10.16
C SER A 392 -9.64 -25.48 -11.21
N THR A 393 -9.21 -24.61 -12.13
CA THR A 393 -8.14 -24.90 -13.10
C THR A 393 -6.82 -24.19 -12.74
N LEU A 394 -5.69 -24.67 -13.28
CA LEU A 394 -4.36 -24.13 -12.98
C LEU A 394 -4.23 -22.64 -13.35
N SER A 395 -4.89 -22.19 -14.42
CA SER A 395 -4.88 -20.80 -14.88
C SER A 395 -5.73 -19.87 -14.02
N GLU A 396 -6.62 -20.41 -13.18
CA GLU A 396 -7.58 -19.66 -12.34
C GLU A 396 -7.15 -19.55 -10.89
N ILE A 397 -6.03 -20.15 -10.50
CA ILE A 397 -5.52 -20.13 -9.13
C ILE A 397 -4.05 -19.68 -9.09
N ASN A 398 -3.65 -19.14 -7.95
CA ASN A 398 -2.28 -18.85 -7.54
C ASN A 398 -1.96 -19.66 -6.28
N LEU A 399 -0.85 -19.39 -5.59
CA LEU A 399 -0.54 -20.04 -4.32
C LEU A 399 -1.67 -19.80 -3.31
N ILE A 400 -2.10 -18.55 -3.13
CA ILE A 400 -3.18 -18.19 -2.21
C ILE A 400 -4.40 -17.74 -2.99
N ASN A 401 -5.55 -18.33 -2.67
CA ASN A 401 -6.78 -18.23 -3.48
C ASN A 401 -7.97 -17.77 -2.63
N SER A 402 -8.90 -17.06 -3.27
CA SER A 402 -10.21 -16.77 -2.69
C SER A 402 -11.15 -17.94 -2.95
N TYR A 403 -11.82 -18.42 -1.91
CA TYR A 403 -12.91 -19.40 -2.04
C TYR A 403 -14.28 -18.72 -2.14
N SER A 404 -15.11 -19.14 -3.10
CA SER A 404 -16.48 -18.67 -3.26
C SER A 404 -17.45 -19.78 -2.87
N TYR A 405 -17.98 -19.74 -1.65
CA TYR A 405 -18.96 -20.73 -1.17
C TYR A 405 -20.25 -20.79 -2.01
N LYS A 406 -20.63 -19.69 -2.69
CA LYS A 406 -21.79 -19.64 -3.59
C LYS A 406 -21.56 -20.44 -4.89
N ARG A 407 -20.36 -20.33 -5.45
CA ARG A 407 -19.96 -21.03 -6.69
C ARG A 407 -19.29 -22.37 -6.42
N ASN A 408 -18.89 -22.60 -5.16
CA ASN A 408 -18.07 -23.70 -4.70
C ASN A 408 -16.75 -23.85 -5.50
N THR A 409 -16.07 -22.73 -5.76
CA THR A 409 -14.82 -22.69 -6.54
C THR A 409 -13.76 -21.78 -5.91
N TRP A 410 -12.49 -22.06 -6.21
CA TRP A 410 -11.37 -21.17 -5.90
C TRP A 410 -11.02 -20.29 -7.09
N SER A 411 -10.57 -19.08 -6.80
CA SER A 411 -10.12 -18.11 -7.82
C SER A 411 -8.98 -17.25 -7.30
N LYS A 412 -8.17 -16.71 -8.21
CA LYS A 412 -7.07 -15.78 -7.89
C LYS A 412 -7.53 -14.64 -6.98
N LEU A 413 -6.67 -14.28 -6.02
CA LEU A 413 -6.88 -13.09 -5.21
C LEU A 413 -6.77 -11.82 -6.06
N SER A 414 -7.70 -10.89 -5.87
CA SER A 414 -7.56 -9.52 -6.36
C SER A 414 -6.87 -8.65 -5.31
N ASN A 415 -6.31 -7.50 -5.70
CA ASN A 415 -5.76 -6.51 -4.76
C ASN A 415 -6.79 -6.07 -3.69
N ASN A 416 -8.06 -5.96 -4.08
CA ASN A 416 -9.14 -5.62 -3.16
C ASN A 416 -9.43 -6.78 -2.19
N SER A 417 -9.50 -8.03 -2.69
CA SER A 417 -9.69 -9.21 -1.84
C SER A 417 -8.54 -9.36 -0.83
N TYR A 418 -7.30 -9.20 -1.29
CA TYR A 418 -6.10 -9.20 -0.45
C TYR A 418 -6.20 -8.17 0.69
N SER A 419 -6.57 -6.92 0.35
CA SER A 419 -6.72 -5.86 1.35
C SER A 419 -7.84 -6.15 2.34
N ASN A 420 -8.95 -6.75 1.89
CA ASN A 420 -10.05 -7.15 2.77
C ASN A 420 -9.66 -8.29 3.72
N LEU A 421 -8.82 -9.24 3.28
CA LEU A 421 -8.30 -10.30 4.16
C LEU A 421 -7.39 -9.73 5.26
N LEU A 422 -6.52 -8.77 4.92
CA LEU A 422 -5.72 -8.05 5.92
C LEU A 422 -6.61 -7.24 6.87
N ASN A 423 -7.68 -6.63 6.36
CA ASN A 423 -8.63 -5.91 7.22
C ASN A 423 -9.34 -6.86 8.19
N LEU A 424 -9.81 -8.00 7.70
CA LEU A 424 -10.47 -9.03 8.50
C LEU A 424 -9.55 -9.57 9.60
N PHE A 425 -8.28 -9.80 9.27
CA PHE A 425 -7.24 -10.15 10.26
C PHE A 425 -7.16 -9.08 11.37
N CYS A 426 -7.08 -7.80 11.00
CA CYS A 426 -6.98 -6.71 11.97
C CYS A 426 -8.25 -6.56 12.82
N ASP A 427 -9.43 -6.79 12.24
CA ASP A 427 -10.71 -6.77 12.95
C ASP A 427 -10.81 -7.91 13.98
N TYR A 428 -10.40 -9.12 13.59
CA TYR A 428 -10.41 -10.31 14.43
C TYR A 428 -9.41 -10.24 15.59
N PHE A 429 -8.13 -9.93 15.32
CA PHE A 429 -7.07 -9.87 16.33
C PHE A 429 -7.00 -8.55 17.11
N GLN A 430 -7.91 -7.64 16.80
CA GLN A 430 -8.02 -6.34 17.48
C GLN A 430 -6.69 -5.58 17.49
N THR A 431 -6.17 -5.29 16.30
CA THR A 431 -4.97 -4.44 16.19
C THR A 431 -5.22 -3.10 16.89
N LYS A 432 -4.13 -2.49 17.38
CA LYS A 432 -4.17 -1.29 18.23
C LYS A 432 -5.05 -0.20 17.61
N LYS A 433 -5.87 0.42 18.47
CA LYS A 433 -6.65 1.61 18.16
C LYS A 433 -5.99 2.83 18.79
N ILE A 434 -6.15 3.99 18.17
CA ILE A 434 -5.76 5.27 18.74
C ILE A 434 -6.93 6.23 18.65
N GLU A 435 -6.99 7.16 19.60
CA GLU A 435 -7.85 8.33 19.47
C GLU A 435 -7.25 9.26 18.43
N TYR A 436 -7.96 9.44 17.32
CA TYR A 436 -7.50 10.27 16.19
C TYR A 436 -8.00 11.71 16.33
N SER A 437 -9.24 11.87 16.77
CA SER A 437 -9.85 13.13 17.17
C SER A 437 -10.75 12.88 18.39
N PRO A 438 -11.20 13.92 19.14
CA PRO A 438 -12.05 13.73 20.30
C PRO A 438 -13.28 12.86 19.98
N ASN A 439 -13.43 11.74 20.68
CA ASN A 439 -14.47 10.72 20.45
C ASN A 439 -14.39 9.94 19.12
N GLU A 440 -13.30 10.04 18.35
CA GLU A 440 -13.07 9.26 17.14
C GLU A 440 -11.87 8.31 17.29
N TYR A 441 -12.16 7.02 17.39
CA TYR A 441 -11.13 5.99 17.43
C TYR A 441 -10.88 5.41 16.04
N ARG A 442 -9.61 5.34 15.64
CA ARG A 442 -9.18 4.68 14.40
C ARG A 442 -8.26 3.51 14.70
N ARG A 443 -8.28 2.50 13.83
CA ARG A 443 -7.48 1.27 13.97
C ARG A 443 -6.33 1.21 12.97
N TYR A 444 -5.21 0.64 13.40
CA TYR A 444 -4.12 0.27 12.50
C TYR A 444 -4.53 -0.93 11.63
N TYR A 445 -4.95 -0.66 10.39
CA TYR A 445 -5.12 -1.71 9.39
C TYR A 445 -3.84 -1.89 8.59
N ILE A 446 -3.31 -3.10 8.64
CA ILE A 446 -2.03 -3.45 8.04
C ILE A 446 -2.13 -3.43 6.51
N ARG A 447 -1.08 -2.90 5.85
CA ARG A 447 -0.90 -2.95 4.39
C ARG A 447 0.40 -3.67 4.04
N GLN A 448 0.43 -4.36 2.91
CA GLN A 448 1.61 -5.10 2.48
C GLN A 448 2.86 -4.23 2.31
N HIS A 449 2.69 -2.99 1.86
CA HIS A 449 3.80 -2.03 1.80
C HIS A 449 4.44 -1.85 3.19
N GLN A 450 3.64 -1.75 4.26
CA GLN A 450 4.14 -1.53 5.61
C GLN A 450 4.86 -2.76 6.14
N LEU A 451 4.36 -3.97 5.84
CA LEU A 451 5.04 -5.23 6.19
C LEU A 451 6.39 -5.38 5.47
N ARG A 452 6.44 -5.05 4.18
CA ARG A 452 7.70 -5.02 3.41
C ARG A 452 8.69 -3.99 3.97
N ARG A 453 8.20 -2.81 4.37
CA ARG A 453 9.03 -1.77 5.00
C ARG A 453 9.58 -2.24 6.34
N PHE A 454 8.74 -2.86 7.17
CA PHE A 454 9.13 -3.42 8.45
C PHE A 454 10.26 -4.45 8.30
N PHE A 455 10.18 -5.36 7.31
CA PHE A 455 11.27 -6.28 7.01
C PHE A 455 12.58 -5.54 6.74
N ALA A 456 12.54 -4.50 5.89
CA ALA A 456 13.72 -3.74 5.53
C ALA A 456 14.33 -3.01 6.74
N MET A 457 13.49 -2.45 7.60
CA MET A 457 13.92 -1.81 8.85
C MET A 457 14.55 -2.81 9.81
N MET A 458 13.90 -3.96 10.05
CA MET A 458 14.43 -5.02 10.92
C MET A 458 15.77 -5.56 10.43
N PHE A 459 15.88 -5.79 9.11
CA PHE A 459 17.13 -6.25 8.50
C PHE A 459 18.24 -5.22 8.71
N PHE A 460 17.95 -3.94 8.44
CA PHE A 460 18.90 -2.84 8.64
C PHE A 460 19.28 -2.66 10.11
N TRP A 461 18.36 -2.80 11.07
CA TRP A 461 18.70 -2.79 12.49
C TRP A 461 19.63 -3.94 12.89
N SER A 462 19.47 -5.11 12.26
CA SER A 462 20.25 -6.30 12.61
C SER A 462 21.65 -6.32 11.97
N LYS A 463 21.83 -5.70 10.80
CA LYS A 463 23.04 -5.81 9.98
C LYS A 463 23.63 -4.46 9.56
N SER A 464 23.01 -3.34 9.95
CA SER A 464 23.43 -1.98 9.62
C SER A 464 23.79 -1.83 8.13
N PHE A 465 24.89 -1.15 7.84
CA PHE A 465 25.38 -0.91 6.49
C PHE A 465 25.94 -2.17 5.81
N ASP A 466 26.45 -3.16 6.56
CA ASP A 466 26.93 -4.45 6.01
C ASP A 466 25.81 -5.22 5.29
N GLY A 467 24.59 -5.03 5.77
CA GLY A 467 23.41 -5.68 5.22
C GLY A 467 22.84 -5.03 3.96
N LEU A 468 23.27 -3.83 3.55
CA LEU A 468 22.55 -3.05 2.55
C LEU A 468 22.53 -3.71 1.17
N ASP A 469 23.63 -4.30 0.72
CA ASP A 469 23.65 -5.01 -0.56
C ASP A 469 22.81 -6.29 -0.51
N THR A 470 22.87 -7.02 0.60
CA THR A 470 22.01 -8.19 0.82
C THR A 470 20.54 -7.77 0.82
N LEU A 471 20.20 -6.67 1.48
CA LEU A 471 18.84 -6.15 1.55
C LEU A 471 18.36 -5.65 0.17
N ARG A 472 19.24 -5.02 -0.62
CA ARG A 472 19.01 -4.65 -2.02
C ARG A 472 18.69 -5.89 -2.85
N HIS A 473 19.50 -6.94 -2.71
CA HIS A 473 19.27 -8.24 -3.33
C HIS A 473 17.90 -8.76 -2.92
N PHE A 474 17.61 -8.93 -1.63
CA PHE A 474 16.30 -9.37 -1.12
C PHE A 474 15.18 -8.57 -1.78
N LEU A 475 15.14 -7.25 -1.63
CA LEU A 475 14.05 -6.40 -2.12
C LEU A 475 13.93 -6.36 -3.66
N GLY A 476 14.92 -6.81 -4.42
CA GLY A 476 14.93 -6.71 -5.88
C GLY A 476 14.91 -5.25 -6.34
N HIS A 477 15.62 -4.39 -5.61
CA HIS A 477 15.84 -2.99 -5.95
C HIS A 477 17.13 -2.87 -6.76
N THR A 478 17.13 -2.06 -7.81
CA THR A 478 18.33 -1.73 -8.57
C THR A 478 19.07 -0.54 -7.96
N ASP A 479 18.36 0.32 -7.22
CA ASP A 479 18.87 1.58 -6.68
C ASP A 479 19.07 1.51 -5.16
N ILE A 480 20.30 1.75 -4.71
CA ILE A 480 20.72 1.63 -3.31
C ILE A 480 20.51 2.93 -2.52
N GLU A 481 20.56 4.08 -3.19
CA GLU A 481 20.29 5.40 -2.59
C GLU A 481 18.81 5.51 -2.24
N HIS A 482 17.93 5.14 -3.19
CA HIS A 482 16.50 5.03 -2.95
C HIS A 482 16.17 4.01 -1.86
N LEU A 483 16.95 2.93 -1.72
CA LEU A 483 16.78 1.96 -0.64
C LEU A 483 17.17 2.56 0.72
N TYR A 484 18.32 3.23 0.80
CA TYR A 484 18.80 3.84 2.03
C TYR A 484 17.80 4.86 2.56
N HIS A 485 17.37 5.82 1.73
CA HIS A 485 16.35 6.80 2.12
C HIS A 485 15.03 6.13 2.53
N TYR A 486 14.61 5.09 1.81
CA TYR A 486 13.40 4.33 2.15
C TYR A 486 13.45 3.72 3.57
N ILE A 487 14.63 3.30 4.02
CA ILE A 487 14.87 2.65 5.32
C ILE A 487 15.10 3.66 6.44
N THR A 488 15.86 4.73 6.20
CA THR A 488 16.31 5.65 7.26
C THR A 488 15.33 6.78 7.57
N GLU A 489 14.51 7.17 6.60
CA GLU A 489 13.48 8.21 6.76
C GLU A 489 12.47 8.00 7.91
N PRO A 490 12.00 6.77 8.25
CA PRO A 490 11.09 6.55 9.38
C PRO A 490 11.82 6.26 10.70
N LEU A 491 13.16 6.19 10.70
CA LEU A 491 13.93 5.88 11.92
C LEU A 491 13.99 7.12 12.80
N THR A 492 13.87 6.92 14.11
CA THR A 492 14.18 7.99 15.05
C THR A 492 15.67 8.31 14.97
N GLY A 493 16.03 9.58 15.20
CA GLY A 493 17.43 10.01 15.26
C GLY A 493 18.25 9.13 16.20
N SER A 494 17.71 8.78 17.37
CA SER A 494 18.36 7.89 18.34
C SER A 494 18.69 6.49 17.81
N VAL A 495 17.79 5.86 17.04
CA VAL A 495 18.03 4.54 16.46
C VAL A 495 19.08 4.63 15.37
N LEU A 496 19.02 5.69 14.54
CA LEU A 496 20.00 5.91 13.50
C LEU A 496 21.39 6.21 14.09
N ASN A 497 21.47 7.02 15.15
CA ASN A 497 22.70 7.33 15.88
C ASN A 497 23.32 6.07 16.50
N GLY A 498 22.49 5.21 17.10
CA GLY A 498 22.95 3.91 17.60
C GLY A 498 23.51 2.98 16.52
N VAL A 499 22.93 2.99 15.31
CA VAL A 499 23.46 2.23 14.17
C VAL A 499 24.78 2.84 13.69
N LYS A 500 24.84 4.17 13.53
CA LYS A 500 26.05 4.89 13.11
C LYS A 500 27.21 4.67 14.09
N SER A 501 26.96 4.81 15.40
CA SER A 501 27.98 4.62 16.43
C SER A 501 28.52 3.19 16.45
N HIS A 502 27.64 2.20 16.29
CA HIS A 502 28.05 0.81 16.19
C HIS A 502 28.95 0.59 14.96
N THR A 503 28.55 1.08 13.79
CA THR A 503 29.35 0.95 12.56
C THR A 503 30.71 1.65 12.67
N ILE A 504 30.77 2.86 13.22
CA ILE A 504 32.04 3.58 13.48
C ILE A 504 32.92 2.78 14.45
N THR A 505 32.33 2.25 15.53
CA THR A 505 33.06 1.47 16.55
C THR A 505 33.69 0.22 15.92
N GLU A 506 32.93 -0.53 15.13
CA GLU A 506 33.41 -1.76 14.47
C GLU A 506 34.52 -1.43 13.44
N ALA A 507 34.33 -0.38 12.64
CA ALA A 507 35.32 0.07 11.67
C ALA A 507 36.64 0.53 12.35
N TYR A 508 36.54 1.31 13.43
CA TYR A 508 37.69 1.78 14.20
C TYR A 508 38.46 0.64 14.89
N LEU A 509 37.74 -0.40 15.35
CA LEU A 509 38.35 -1.60 15.93
C LEU A 509 38.92 -2.57 14.88
N GLY A 510 38.81 -2.25 13.59
CA GLY A 510 39.25 -3.12 12.49
C GLY A 510 38.47 -4.44 12.42
N ARG A 511 37.24 -4.47 12.96
CA ARG A 511 36.35 -5.64 12.84
C ARG A 511 35.74 -5.68 11.43
N SER A 512 35.30 -6.86 11.00
CA SER A 512 34.62 -7.02 9.71
C SER A 512 33.41 -6.07 9.63
N GLY A 513 33.35 -5.27 8.57
CA GLY A 513 32.35 -4.22 8.41
C GLY A 513 32.55 -3.43 7.10
N PRO A 514 31.76 -2.39 6.84
CA PRO A 514 31.89 -1.58 5.64
C PRO A 514 33.10 -0.65 5.82
N ILE A 515 33.81 -0.36 4.72
CA ILE A 515 34.93 0.57 4.74
C ILE A 515 34.38 1.97 5.06
N VAL A 516 34.86 2.56 6.16
CA VAL A 516 34.57 3.94 6.56
C VAL A 516 35.76 4.81 6.20
N LYS A 517 35.57 5.74 5.27
CA LYS A 517 36.56 6.78 4.95
C LYS A 517 36.72 7.74 6.12
N ASN A 518 37.94 8.22 6.29
CA ASN A 518 38.36 9.17 7.34
C ASN A 518 38.24 8.60 8.77
N ILE A 519 38.14 7.28 8.93
CA ILE A 519 38.06 6.66 10.27
C ILE A 519 39.31 6.92 11.13
N GLU A 520 40.46 7.13 10.49
CA GLU A 520 41.74 7.43 11.13
C GLU A 520 41.67 8.73 11.96
N ASP A 521 40.88 9.70 11.48
CA ASP A 521 40.73 11.02 12.10
C ASP A 521 39.94 10.95 13.42
N LEU A 522 39.18 9.87 13.63
CA LEU A 522 38.41 9.65 14.86
C LEU A 522 39.31 9.61 16.11
N ARG A 523 40.55 9.11 15.99
CA ARG A 523 41.48 9.06 17.13
C ARG A 523 41.75 10.46 17.66
N THR A 524 42.00 11.42 16.78
CA THR A 524 42.28 12.81 17.14
C THR A 524 41.07 13.43 17.85
N VAL A 525 39.87 13.22 17.30
CA VAL A 525 38.62 13.71 17.90
C VAL A 525 38.40 13.12 19.30
N LEU A 526 38.59 11.81 19.47
CA LEU A 526 38.43 11.15 20.76
C LEU A 526 39.44 11.63 21.82
N LEU A 527 40.69 11.89 21.44
CA LEU A 527 41.72 12.39 22.36
C LEU A 527 41.42 13.84 22.79
N ASN A 528 41.09 14.70 21.83
CA ASN A 528 40.79 16.11 22.07
C ASN A 528 39.53 16.29 22.91
N HIS A 529 38.44 15.61 22.55
CA HIS A 529 37.13 15.84 23.18
C HIS A 529 37.03 15.25 24.60
N PHE A 530 37.77 14.18 24.89
CA PHE A 530 37.77 13.55 26.22
C PHE A 530 38.99 13.89 27.08
N ASN A 531 39.85 14.83 26.65
CA ASN A 531 41.07 15.28 27.37
C ASN A 531 41.94 14.10 27.87
N VAL A 532 42.20 13.13 27.00
CA VAL A 532 43.03 11.96 27.32
C VAL A 532 44.28 11.93 26.44
N ASN A 533 45.43 11.66 27.06
CA ASN A 533 46.74 11.64 26.38
C ASN A 533 46.97 10.36 25.56
N ASP A 534 46.30 9.27 25.91
CA ASP A 534 46.30 8.04 25.13
C ASP A 534 45.00 7.26 25.37
N LEU A 535 44.59 6.51 24.35
CA LEU A 535 43.47 5.58 24.45
C LEU A 535 44.07 4.18 24.58
N GLU A 536 44.22 3.67 25.80
CA GLU A 536 44.53 2.26 26.02
C GLU A 536 43.36 1.40 25.55
N ILE A 537 43.37 1.03 24.27
CA ILE A 537 42.48 0.01 23.72
C ILE A 537 43.07 -1.34 24.11
N ILE A 538 42.88 -1.71 25.37
CA ILE A 538 43.31 -3.02 25.86
C ILE A 538 42.49 -4.08 25.12
N SER A 539 43.15 -4.78 24.20
CA SER A 539 42.83 -6.11 23.66
C SER A 539 41.36 -6.54 23.77
N ILE A 540 40.69 -6.51 22.62
CA ILE A 540 39.58 -7.32 22.02
C ILE A 540 38.71 -8.25 22.90
N LYS A 541 39.15 -8.73 24.07
CA LYS A 541 38.42 -9.68 24.93
C LYS A 541 37.59 -9.05 26.06
N ASN A 542 37.71 -7.75 26.33
CA ASN A 542 36.93 -7.09 27.38
C ASN A 542 35.68 -6.41 26.82
N PHE A 543 34.52 -7.05 27.01
CA PHE A 543 33.18 -6.53 26.67
C PHE A 543 32.93 -5.11 27.21
N ASP A 544 33.48 -4.79 28.40
CA ASP A 544 33.37 -3.47 29.02
C ASP A 544 34.08 -2.35 28.25
N SER A 545 35.21 -2.63 27.60
CA SER A 545 35.96 -1.62 26.86
C SER A 545 35.26 -1.25 25.54
N THR A 546 34.64 -2.22 24.87
CA THR A 546 33.84 -1.99 23.65
C THR A 546 32.59 -1.16 23.96
N ASN A 547 31.89 -1.45 25.07
CA ASN A 547 30.72 -0.67 25.48
C ASN A 547 31.09 0.77 25.85
N LYS A 548 32.23 0.99 26.52
CA LYS A 548 32.75 2.33 26.84
C LYS A 548 33.13 3.14 25.60
N LEU A 549 33.70 2.50 24.58
CA LEU A 549 34.01 3.16 23.30
C LEU A 549 32.72 3.50 22.54
N LEU A 550 31.78 2.56 22.47
CA LEU A 550 30.47 2.75 21.83
C LEU A 550 29.69 3.90 22.49
N SER A 551 29.69 4.02 23.82
CA SER A 551 29.02 5.13 24.51
C SER A 551 29.66 6.49 24.21
N LYS A 552 30.99 6.54 24.10
CA LYS A 552 31.73 7.77 23.74
C LYS A 552 31.42 8.19 22.31
N ILE A 553 31.40 7.26 21.36
CA ILE A 553 31.06 7.54 19.97
C ILE A 553 29.59 7.96 19.84
N ASN A 554 28.66 7.31 20.55
CA ASN A 554 27.25 7.75 20.59
C ASN A 554 27.12 9.20 21.06
N TYR A 555 27.82 9.56 22.15
CA TYR A 555 27.84 10.93 22.66
C TYR A 555 28.32 11.93 21.59
N LEU A 556 29.43 11.63 20.89
CA LEU A 556 29.93 12.52 19.83
C LEU A 556 28.93 12.70 18.67
N ILE A 557 28.12 11.68 18.36
CA ILE A 557 27.06 11.78 17.33
C ILE A 557 25.86 12.58 17.84
N ASP A 558 25.45 12.35 19.09
CA ASP A 558 24.32 13.05 19.71
C ASP A 558 24.61 14.56 19.87
N GLU A 559 25.86 14.92 20.15
CA GLU A 559 26.34 16.31 20.23
C GLU A 559 26.69 16.91 18.85
N HIS A 560 26.42 16.20 17.76
CA HIS A 560 26.70 16.65 16.38
C HIS A 560 28.19 16.96 16.10
N ILE A 561 29.13 16.35 16.81
CA ILE A 561 30.58 16.55 16.61
C ILE A 561 31.10 15.69 15.46
N ILE A 562 30.56 14.47 15.34
CA ILE A 562 30.84 13.56 14.24
C ILE A 562 29.53 13.03 13.65
N ASP A 563 29.54 12.73 12.35
CA ASP A 563 28.45 12.03 11.68
C ASP A 563 28.98 10.93 10.74
N LEU A 564 28.12 9.98 10.41
CA LEU A 564 28.40 8.94 9.42
C LEU A 564 27.34 9.00 8.32
N GLN A 565 27.79 9.29 7.09
CA GLN A 565 26.89 9.37 5.93
C GLN A 565 27.35 8.50 4.77
N PRO A 566 26.42 7.84 4.05
CA PRO A 566 26.75 7.16 2.81
C PRO A 566 26.90 8.17 1.66
N ARG A 567 27.94 7.98 0.85
CA ARG A 567 28.11 8.63 -0.45
C ARG A 567 27.84 7.61 -1.55
N PHE A 568 26.83 7.86 -2.36
CA PHE A 568 26.44 7.01 -3.48
C PHE A 568 27.20 7.38 -4.75
N PHE A 569 27.60 6.38 -5.53
CA PHE A 569 28.25 6.57 -6.82
C PHE A 569 27.95 5.43 -7.78
N THR A 570 28.17 5.67 -9.07
CA THR A 570 27.94 4.69 -10.13
C THR A 570 29.28 4.17 -10.64
N THR A 571 29.43 2.86 -10.73
CA THR A 571 30.60 2.19 -11.30
C THR A 571 30.18 1.14 -12.34
N LYS A 572 31.15 0.52 -13.01
CA LYS A 572 30.92 -0.59 -13.93
C LYS A 572 31.41 -1.88 -13.32
N ASP A 573 30.58 -2.92 -13.37
CA ASP A 573 30.99 -4.26 -12.95
C ASP A 573 31.98 -4.89 -13.96
N LYS A 574 32.48 -6.09 -13.63
CA LYS A 574 33.39 -6.88 -14.49
C LYS A 574 32.80 -7.21 -15.87
N ASN A 575 31.47 -7.14 -16.01
CA ASN A 575 30.72 -7.40 -17.23
C ASN A 575 30.30 -6.10 -17.95
N ASN A 576 30.85 -4.95 -17.55
CA ASN A 576 30.58 -3.62 -18.10
C ASN A 576 29.13 -3.12 -17.86
N ASN A 577 28.39 -3.76 -16.95
CA ASN A 577 27.07 -3.29 -16.53
C ASN A 577 27.21 -2.14 -15.55
N ILE A 578 26.31 -1.16 -15.65
CA ILE A 578 26.25 -0.02 -14.74
C ILE A 578 25.67 -0.50 -13.41
N ILE A 579 26.44 -0.40 -12.33
CA ILE A 579 26.03 -0.71 -10.96
C ILE A 579 26.17 0.53 -10.08
N GLN A 580 25.27 0.69 -9.11
CA GLN A 580 25.40 1.69 -8.05
C GLN A 580 26.06 1.06 -6.82
N GLU A 581 27.01 1.78 -6.25
CA GLU A 581 27.74 1.44 -5.03
C GLU A 581 27.68 2.61 -4.05
N PHE A 582 28.12 2.38 -2.81
CA PHE A 582 28.24 3.41 -1.80
C PHE A 582 29.50 3.22 -0.97
N GLU A 583 29.99 4.31 -0.41
CA GLU A 583 31.02 4.31 0.62
C GLU A 583 30.53 5.07 1.84
N LEU A 584 30.98 4.70 3.03
CA LEU A 584 30.67 5.45 4.24
C LEU A 584 31.75 6.48 4.49
N ILE A 585 31.36 7.69 4.85
CA ILE A 585 32.27 8.78 5.16
C ILE A 585 31.99 9.20 6.60
N LEU A 586 33.03 9.14 7.44
CA LEU A 586 33.04 9.83 8.72
C LEU A 586 33.20 11.32 8.44
N ILE A 587 32.21 12.10 8.86
CA ILE A 587 32.20 13.55 8.82
C ILE A 587 32.55 14.04 10.23
N ILE A 588 33.47 14.97 10.33
CA ILE A 588 33.79 15.68 11.57
C ILE A 588 33.26 17.10 11.36
N GLU A 589 32.27 17.49 12.16
CA GLU A 589 31.61 18.80 12.02
C GLU A 589 32.30 19.89 12.83
N ASP A 590 33.10 19.52 13.83
CA ASP A 590 34.00 20.44 14.52
C ASP A 590 35.23 20.76 13.66
N GLU A 591 35.44 22.04 13.35
CA GLU A 591 36.77 22.54 13.01
C GLU A 591 37.67 22.33 14.23
N ILE A 592 38.74 21.54 14.07
CA ILE A 592 39.79 21.33 15.07
C ILE A 592 40.37 22.66 15.55
#